data_AF-A0A1I3PC00-F1
#
_entry.id   AF-A0A1I3PC00-F1
#
_cell.length_a   1.000
_cell.length_b   1.000
_cell.length_c   1.000
_cell.angle_alpha   90.00
_cell.angle_beta   90.00
_cell.angle_gamma   90.00
#
_symmetry.space_group_name_H-M   'P 1'
#
loop_
_entity.id
_entity.type
_entity.pdbx_description
1 polymer ?
#
loop_
_entity_poly.entity_id
_entity_poly.type
_entity_poly.pdbx_seq_one_letter_code
_entity_poly.pdbx_strand_id
1 'polypeptide(L)' 'MRILDAGQPDPTGWIPATLRFDTEQEAAETILGFHNQIRILSPTSLREKIKKMAQAVLDLYGKECEKVDERE' A
#
# COMPACT_ATOMS: atom_id res chain seq x y z
N MET A 1 0.72 4.41 14.76
CA MET A 1 1.15 5.42 13.74
C MET A 1 1.20 6.85 14.31
N ARG A 2 2.27 7.60 14.04
CA ARG A 2 2.40 9.05 14.30
C ARG A 2 3.01 9.76 13.09
N ILE A 3 2.61 11.01 12.85
CA ILE A 3 3.24 11.86 11.82
C ILE A 3 4.41 12.59 12.46
N LEU A 4 5.62 12.44 11.91
CA LEU A 4 6.81 13.15 12.37
C LEU A 4 7.04 14.43 11.58
N ASP A 5 6.74 14.39 10.28
CA ASP A 5 6.92 15.51 9.36
C ASP A 5 5.93 15.39 8.20
N ALA A 6 5.49 16.53 7.69
CA ALA A 6 4.66 16.64 6.50
C ALA A 6 5.07 17.88 5.71
N GLY A 7 5.51 17.67 4.48
CA GLY A 7 5.89 18.74 3.57
C GLY A 7 4.69 19.40 2.91
N GLN A 8 4.96 20.26 1.93
CA GLN A 8 3.93 20.84 1.08
C GLN A 8 3.49 19.85 0.00
N PRO A 9 2.23 19.90 -0.45
CA PRO A 9 1.77 19.11 -1.58
C PRO A 9 2.58 19.43 -2.83
N ASP A 10 2.96 18.39 -3.58
CA ASP A 10 3.54 18.54 -4.90
C ASP A 10 2.47 18.93 -5.95
N PRO A 11 2.84 19.28 -7.20
CA PRO A 11 1.88 19.69 -8.24
C PRO A 11 0.81 18.64 -8.57
N THR A 12 1.02 17.38 -8.22
CA THR A 12 0.06 16.28 -8.38
C THR A 12 -0.80 16.05 -7.12
N GLY A 13 -0.64 16.89 -6.10
CA GLY A 13 -1.41 16.87 -4.87
C GLY A 13 -0.91 15.91 -3.79
N TRP A 14 0.21 15.21 -4.02
CA TRP A 14 0.78 14.30 -3.03
C TRP A 14 1.56 15.06 -1.97
N ILE A 15 1.36 14.71 -0.71
CA ILE A 15 2.06 15.29 0.42
C ILE A 15 3.17 14.32 0.86
N PRO A 16 4.46 14.69 0.74
CA PRO A 16 5.53 13.88 1.32
C PRO A 16 5.43 13.96 2.84
N ALA A 17 5.41 12.80 3.50
CA ALA A 17 5.29 12.72 4.94
C ALA A 17 6.22 11.65 5.51
N THR A 18 6.77 11.93 6.69
CA THR A 18 7.51 10.95 7.49
C THR A 18 6.59 10.42 8.58
N LEU A 19 6.27 9.13 8.50
CA LEU A 19 5.43 8.44 9.47
C LEU A 19 6.28 7.53 10.35
N ARG A 20 5.94 7.47 11.64
CA ARG A 20 6.52 6.52 12.60
C ARG A 20 5.47 5.49 12.99
N PHE A 21 5.87 4.24 12.92
CA PHE A 21 5.12 3.08 13.39
C PHE A 21 5.91 2.39 14.50
N ASP A 22 5.22 1.66 15.35
CA ASP A 22 5.86 0.93 16.45
C ASP A 22 6.50 -0.36 15.93
N THR A 23 5.94 -0.96 14.88
CA THR A 23 6.52 -2.13 14.19
C THR A 23 6.42 -2.03 12.67
N GLU A 24 7.28 -2.76 11.96
CA GLU A 24 7.19 -2.87 10.49
C GLU A 24 5.91 -3.60 10.05
N GLN A 25 5.38 -4.52 10.86
CA GLN A 25 4.11 -5.20 10.57
C GLN A 25 2.92 -4.23 10.61
N GLU A 26 2.81 -3.42 11.67
CA GLU A 26 1.79 -2.38 11.79
C GLU A 26 1.85 -1.42 10.60
N ALA A 27 3.05 -0.98 10.21
CA ALA A 27 3.25 -0.13 9.05
C ALA A 27 2.73 -0.79 7.77
N ALA A 28 3.06 -2.06 7.56
CA ALA A 28 2.66 -2.80 6.36
C ALA A 28 1.14 -2.94 6.24
N GLU A 29 0.48 -3.37 7.33
CA GLU A 29 -0.97 -3.54 7.40
C GLU A 29 -1.71 -2.22 7.24
N THR A 30 -1.26 -1.17 7.94
CA THR A 30 -1.86 0.15 7.88
C THR A 30 -1.78 0.73 6.47
N ILE A 31 -0.58 0.71 5.86
CA ILE A 31 -0.37 1.28 4.53
C ILE A 31 -1.13 0.48 3.46
N LEU A 32 -1.16 -0.85 3.56
CA LEU A 32 -1.94 -1.68 2.64
C LEU A 32 -3.45 -1.32 2.69
N GLY A 33 -3.97 -0.98 3.87
CA GLY A 33 -5.34 -0.50 4.05
C GLY A 33 -5.67 0.80 3.31
N PHE A 34 -4.66 1.63 3.00
CA PHE A 34 -4.81 2.84 2.18
C PHE A 34 -4.67 2.60 0.67
N HIS A 35 -4.46 1.34 0.26
CA HIS A 35 -4.46 0.91 -1.14
C HIS A 35 -3.55 1.75 -2.07
N ASN A 36 -4.14 2.64 -2.87
CA ASN A 36 -3.45 3.51 -3.84
C ASN A 36 -3.34 4.98 -3.37
N GLN A 37 -3.76 5.28 -2.15
CA GLN A 37 -3.72 6.63 -1.56
C GLN A 37 -2.41 6.92 -0.82
N ILE A 38 -1.59 5.90 -0.56
CA ILE A 38 -0.26 6.05 0.05
C ILE A 38 0.76 5.31 -0.80
N ARG A 39 1.90 5.98 -1.07
CA ARG A 39 3.06 5.36 -1.72
C ARG A 39 4.28 5.43 -0.80
N ILE A 40 5.04 4.33 -0.75
CA ILE A 40 6.21 4.23 0.13
C ILE A 40 7.44 4.69 -0.64
N LEU A 41 8.07 5.76 -0.16
CA LEU A 41 9.35 6.23 -0.69
C LEU A 41 10.52 5.42 -0.09
N SER A 42 10.49 5.19 1.22
CA SER A 42 11.46 4.38 1.97
C SER A 42 10.84 3.85 3.27
N PRO A 43 11.38 2.78 3.90
CA PRO A 43 12.44 1.91 3.38
C PRO A 43 11.92 0.90 2.32
N THR A 44 12.82 0.41 1.46
CA THR A 44 12.47 -0.55 0.41
C THR A 44 11.99 -1.89 0.97
N SER A 45 12.47 -2.32 2.15
CA SER A 45 12.00 -3.54 2.82
C SER A 45 10.49 -3.53 3.06
N LEU A 46 9.96 -2.40 3.54
CA LEU A 46 8.55 -2.20 3.79
C LEU A 46 7.73 -2.28 2.49
N ARG A 47 8.24 -1.71 1.40
CA ARG A 47 7.62 -1.81 0.07
C ARG A 47 7.52 -3.26 -0.39
N GLU A 48 8.58 -4.05 -0.25
CA GLU A 48 8.58 -5.47 -0.64
C GLU A 48 7.65 -6.30 0.25
N LYS A 49 7.55 -5.98 1.53
CA LYS A 49 6.60 -6.63 2.44
C LYS A 49 5.15 -6.38 2.03
N ILE A 50 4.79 -5.14 1.71
CA ILE A 50 3.44 -4.79 1.25
C ILE A 50 3.10 -5.45 -0.08
N LYS A 51 4.06 -5.54 -1.02
CA LYS A 51 3.86 -6.28 -2.27
C LYS A 51 3.50 -7.75 -2.01
N LYS A 52 4.20 -8.43 -1.10
CA LYS A 52 3.90 -9.82 -0.74
C LYS A 52 2.52 -9.98 -0.12
N MET A 53 2.11 -9.05 0.74
CA MET A 53 0.77 -9.06 1.34
C MET A 53 -0.32 -8.83 0.29
N ALA A 54 -0.14 -7.83 -0.59
CA ALA A 54 -1.06 -7.59 -1.70
C ALA A 54 -1.15 -8.81 -2.63
N GLN A 55 -0.02 -9.46 -2.93
CA GLN A 55 0.00 -10.69 -3.72
C GLN A 55 -0.79 -11.81 -3.04
N ALA A 56 -0.67 -12.00 -1.72
CA ALA A 56 -1.45 -13.00 -1.00
C ALA A 56 -2.97 -12.77 -1.10
N VAL A 57 -3.40 -11.50 -1.12
CA VAL A 57 -4.81 -11.12 -1.36
C VAL A 57 -5.23 -11.49 -2.78
N LEU A 58 -4.39 -11.19 -3.78
CA LEU A 58 -4.64 -11.58 -5.17
C LEU A 58 -4.62 -13.10 -5.36
N ASP A 59 -3.78 -13.83 -4.65
CA ASP A 59 -3.73 -15.30 -4.72
C ASP A 59 -5.01 -15.92 -4.14
N LEU A 60 -5.60 -15.27 -3.12
CA LEU A 60 -6.84 -15.68 -2.47
C LEU A 60 -8.07 -15.37 -3.34
N TYR A 61 -8.21 -14.13 -3.80
CA TYR A 61 -9.43 -13.65 -4.49
C TYR A 61 -9.29 -13.54 -6.02
N GLY A 62 -8.07 -13.52 -6.56
CA GLY A 62 -7.81 -13.37 -7.99
C GLY A 62 -8.19 -14.59 -8.82
N LYS A 63 -8.35 -15.76 -8.20
CA LYS A 63 -8.81 -17.00 -8.87
C LYS A 63 -10.30 -16.99 -9.23
N GLU A 64 -11.09 -16.08 -8.65
CA GLU A 64 -12.51 -15.92 -8.97
C GLU A 64 -12.75 -15.04 -10.20
N CYS A 65 -11.74 -14.30 -10.68
CA CYS A 65 -11.86 -13.37 -11.81
C CYS A 65 -11.71 -14.06 -13.19
N GLU A 66 -11.41 -15.36 -13.26
CA GLU A 66 -11.16 -16.09 -14.51
C GLU A 66 -12.43 -16.76 -15.10
N LYS A 67 -13.62 -16.24 -14.79
CA LYS A 67 -14.87 -16.58 -15.47
C LYS A 67 -15.73 -15.35 -15.73
N VAL A 68 -15.28 -14.50 -16.66
CA VAL A 68 -16.19 -13.72 -17.51
C VAL A 68 -15.66 -13.79 -18.95
N ASP A 69 -15.76 -14.99 -19.54
CA ASP A 69 -16.02 -15.13 -20.97
C ASP A 69 -17.51 -15.51 -21.07
N GLU A 70 -18.38 -14.51 -21.00
CA GLU A 70 -19.72 -14.62 -21.53
C GLU A 70 -19.79 -13.69 -22.71
N ARG A 71 -19.57 -14.30 -23.88
CA ARG A 71 -19.97 -13.80 -25.18
C ARG A 71 -21.39 -13.21 -25.09
N GLU A 72 -21.58 -12.03 -25.65
CA GLU A 72 -22.70 -11.70 -26.55
C GLU A 72 -22.34 -10.45 -27.37
#